data_AF-A0A8S3QSP8-F1
#
_entry.id   AF-A0A8S3QSP8-F1
#
_cell.length_a   1.000
_cell.length_b   1.000
_cell.length_c   1.000
_cell.angle_alpha   90.00
_cell.angle_beta   90.00
_cell.angle_gamma   90.00
#
_symmetry.space_group_name_H-M   'P 1'
#
loop_
_entity.id
_entity.type
_entity.pdbx_description
1 polymer ?
#
loop_
_entity_poly.entity_id
_entity_poly.type
_entity_poly.pdbx_seq_one_letter_code
_entity_poly.pdbx_strand_id
1 'polypeptide(L)'
;MATVESISELKQLIIGIDGKNKSRKKSILHEQQVLLEKHERKYNALVYGVPESDNEDIHAVLNTFFIQDLKIDKEKAESFPIANAHRIPSRQTSDQIRRPAPIIVRFIHHGDKQYALSKGYNLSNKHMRIVDDLPPVMKESRHELAKLAYKIRNEEHLQTRIKVVGTFILLQTRTNSKDNWFLRREALCCLPYK
;
A
#
# COMPACT_ATOMS: atom_id res chain seq x y z
N MET A 1 41.75 -33.82 26.76
CA MET A 1 41.33 -34.21 25.39
C MET A 1 39.86 -33.92 25.28
N ALA A 2 39.42 -33.08 24.34
CA ALA A 2 37.99 -32.88 24.10
C ALA A 2 37.39 -34.20 23.59
N THR A 3 36.29 -34.66 24.18
CA THR A 3 35.62 -35.90 23.78
C THR A 3 34.98 -35.70 22.40
N VAL A 4 34.86 -36.76 21.61
CA VAL A 4 34.27 -36.71 20.26
C VAL A 4 32.83 -36.15 20.29
N GLU A 5 32.09 -36.40 21.37
CA GLU A 5 30.76 -35.82 21.63
C GLU A 5 30.80 -34.30 21.75
N SER A 6 31.76 -33.73 22.50
CA SER A 6 31.90 -32.27 22.63
C SER A 6 32.21 -31.57 21.31
N ILE A 7 32.94 -32.24 20.39
CA ILE A 7 33.21 -31.71 19.04
C ILE A 7 31.95 -31.77 18.16
N SER A 8 31.13 -32.82 18.32
CA SER A 8 29.85 -32.98 17.60
C SER A 8 28.83 -31.90 17.99
N GLU A 9 28.69 -31.64 19.29
CA GLU A 9 27.81 -30.60 19.82
C GLU A 9 28.23 -29.19 19.33
N LEU A 10 29.53 -28.89 19.36
CA LEU A 10 30.06 -27.63 18.84
C LEU A 10 29.76 -27.45 17.34
N LYS A 11 29.87 -28.50 16.53
CA LYS A 11 29.52 -28.46 15.10
C LYS A 11 28.04 -28.16 14.88
N GLN A 12 27.14 -28.81 15.64
CA GLN A 12 25.70 -28.55 15.56
C GLN A 12 25.37 -27.10 15.94
N LEU A 13 26.05 -26.57 16.96
CA LEU A 13 25.84 -25.20 17.41
C LEU A 13 26.31 -24.17 16.36
N ILE A 14 27.45 -24.40 15.70
CA ILE A 14 27.94 -23.56 14.59
C ILE A 14 26.94 -23.57 13.42
N ILE A 15 26.45 -24.74 13.02
CA ILE A 15 25.45 -24.87 11.95
C ILE A 15 24.17 -24.08 12.31
N GLY A 16 23.73 -24.17 13.57
CA GLY A 16 22.59 -23.42 14.07
C GLY A 16 22.80 -21.90 14.02
N ILE A 17 23.99 -21.41 14.39
CA ILE A 17 24.34 -19.98 14.32
C ILE A 17 24.39 -19.50 12.87
N ASP A 18 25.01 -20.27 11.97
CA ASP A 18 25.09 -19.92 10.55
C ASP A 18 23.71 -19.89 9.88
N GLY A 19 22.83 -20.84 10.23
CA GLY A 19 21.44 -20.85 9.79
C GLY A 19 20.68 -19.59 10.23
N LYS A 20 20.80 -19.21 11.51
CA LYS A 20 20.19 -17.98 12.05
C LYS A 20 20.74 -16.73 11.38
N ASN A 21 22.05 -16.66 11.14
CA ASN A 21 22.71 -15.54 10.46
C ASN A 21 22.26 -15.40 9.01
N LYS A 22 22.14 -16.51 8.26
CA LYS A 22 21.62 -16.51 6.88
C LYS A 22 20.16 -16.02 6.84
N SER A 23 19.32 -16.52 7.74
CA SER A 23 17.92 -16.10 7.85
C SER A 23 17.80 -14.59 8.14
N ARG A 24 18.59 -14.08 9.09
CA ARG A 24 18.64 -12.66 9.43
C ARG A 24 19.14 -11.78 8.27
N LYS A 25 20.16 -12.23 7.52
CA LYS A 25 20.62 -11.52 6.32
C LYS A 25 19.52 -11.46 5.25
N LYS A 26 18.81 -12.57 5.03
CA LYS A 26 17.71 -12.63 4.06
C LYS A 26 16.56 -11.69 4.44
N SER A 27 16.20 -11.61 5.72
CA SER A 27 15.14 -10.69 6.17
C SER A 27 15.52 -9.22 5.99
N ILE A 28 16.77 -8.85 6.32
CA ILE A 28 17.28 -7.48 6.11
C ILE A 28 17.27 -7.11 4.64
N LEU A 29 17.76 -8.00 3.76
CA LEU A 29 17.80 -7.73 2.33
C LEU A 29 16.40 -7.56 1.74
N HIS A 30 15.45 -8.40 2.16
CA HIS A 30 14.06 -8.28 1.75
C HIS A 30 13.43 -6.96 2.22
N GLU A 31 13.72 -6.54 3.46
CA GLU A 31 13.24 -5.26 3.97
C GLU A 31 13.78 -4.07 3.17
N GLN A 32 15.07 -4.09 2.81
CA GLN A 32 15.68 -3.08 1.95
C GLN A 32 15.04 -3.06 0.56
N GLN A 33 14.77 -4.23 -0.02
CA GLN A 33 14.07 -4.34 -1.31
C GLN A 33 12.68 -3.70 -1.25
N VAL A 34 11.89 -3.99 -0.20
CA VAL A 34 10.56 -3.40 -0.01
C VAL A 34 10.65 -1.88 0.16
N LEU A 35 11.66 -1.37 0.87
CA LEU A 35 11.89 0.07 1.02
C LEU A 35 12.21 0.75 -0.30
N LEU A 36 13.08 0.15 -1.12
CA LEU A 36 13.42 0.66 -2.44
C LEU A 36 12.19 0.68 -3.35
N GLU A 37 11.44 -0.41 -3.41
CA GLU A 37 10.22 -0.48 -4.21
C GLU A 37 9.18 0.57 -3.76
N LYS A 38 9.00 0.74 -2.44
CA LYS A 38 8.14 1.80 -1.90
C LYS A 38 8.62 3.19 -2.31
N HIS A 39 9.93 3.43 -2.31
CA HIS A 39 10.51 4.70 -2.71
C HIS A 39 10.23 5.00 -4.19
N GLU A 40 10.42 4.02 -5.07
CA GLU A 40 10.13 4.16 -6.50
C GLU A 40 8.66 4.44 -6.79
N ARG A 41 7.75 3.79 -6.04
CA ARG A 41 6.30 3.95 -6.15
C ARG A 41 5.76 5.15 -5.37
N LYS A 42 6.59 5.90 -4.63
CA LYS A 42 6.17 7.02 -3.76
C LYS A 42 5.30 8.05 -4.47
N TYR A 43 5.56 8.29 -5.75
CA TYR A 43 4.87 9.26 -6.59
C TYR A 43 3.69 8.69 -7.38
N ASN A 44 3.49 7.38 -7.29
CA ASN A 44 2.45 6.68 -8.02
C ASN A 44 1.15 6.63 -7.20
N ALA A 45 0.02 6.78 -7.88
CA ALA A 45 -1.30 6.44 -7.36
C ALA A 45 -2.03 5.51 -8.33
N LEU A 46 -2.96 4.73 -7.80
CA LEU A 46 -3.80 3.83 -8.55
C LEU A 46 -5.23 4.34 -8.53
N VAL A 47 -5.83 4.46 -9.70
CA VAL A 47 -7.23 4.85 -9.90
C VAL A 47 -7.99 3.63 -10.40
N TYR A 48 -9.02 3.24 -9.66
CA TYR A 48 -9.85 2.08 -9.94
C TYR A 48 -11.26 2.51 -10.33
N GLY A 49 -11.90 1.74 -11.22
CA GLY A 49 -13.33 1.85 -11.53
C GLY A 49 -13.69 2.91 -12.57
N VAL A 50 -12.69 3.58 -13.17
CA VAL A 50 -12.90 4.52 -14.28
C VAL A 50 -13.23 3.72 -15.54
N PRO A 51 -14.37 3.95 -16.22
CA PRO A 51 -14.76 3.24 -17.44
C PRO A 51 -13.67 3.27 -18.53
N GLU A 52 -13.59 2.21 -19.33
CA GLU A 52 -12.69 2.13 -20.50
C GLU A 52 -13.41 2.63 -21.75
N SER A 53 -12.68 3.27 -22.65
CA SER A 53 -13.12 3.60 -24.00
C SER A 53 -12.05 3.25 -25.02
N ASP A 54 -12.45 2.89 -26.23
CA ASP A 54 -11.52 2.63 -27.32
C ASP A 54 -10.74 3.90 -27.67
N ASN A 55 -9.42 3.77 -27.90
CA ASN A 55 -8.51 4.91 -28.14
C ASN A 55 -8.58 6.02 -27.08
N GLU A 56 -8.65 5.65 -25.80
CA GLU A 56 -8.70 6.61 -24.70
C GLU A 56 -7.46 7.50 -24.59
N ASP A 57 -7.68 8.82 -24.47
CA ASP A 57 -6.67 9.74 -23.94
C ASP A 57 -6.69 9.69 -22.42
N ILE A 58 -5.73 8.96 -21.85
CA ILE A 58 -5.60 8.77 -20.39
C ILE A 58 -5.49 10.10 -19.65
N HIS A 59 -4.85 11.12 -20.23
CA HIS A 59 -4.69 12.41 -19.58
C HIS A 59 -6.02 13.16 -19.50
N ALA A 60 -6.79 13.17 -20.59
CA ALA A 60 -8.14 13.74 -20.59
C ALA A 60 -9.08 13.01 -19.62
N VAL A 61 -9.01 11.68 -19.57
CA VAL A 61 -9.77 10.86 -18.63
C VAL A 61 -9.39 11.19 -17.18
N LEU A 62 -8.10 11.31 -16.86
CA LEU A 62 -7.64 11.68 -15.52
C LEU A 62 -8.06 13.10 -15.12
N ASN A 63 -7.98 14.08 -16.03
CA ASN A 63 -8.46 15.43 -15.76
C ASN A 63 -9.96 15.44 -15.46
N THR A 64 -10.75 14.71 -16.24
CA THR A 64 -12.18 14.53 -16.00
C THR A 64 -12.43 13.91 -14.62
N PHE A 65 -11.69 12.85 -14.29
CA PHE A 65 -11.76 12.19 -12.98
C PHE A 65 -11.39 13.15 -11.83
N PHE A 66 -10.35 13.97 -11.98
CA PHE A 66 -9.97 14.93 -10.94
C PHE A 66 -11.03 16.02 -10.73
N ILE A 67 -11.61 16.55 -11.82
CA ILE A 67 -12.58 17.64 -11.75
C ILE A 67 -13.95 17.12 -11.28
N GLN A 68 -14.49 16.10 -11.94
CA GLN A 68 -15.86 15.65 -11.72
C GLN A 68 -15.99 14.67 -10.56
N ASP A 69 -15.01 13.76 -10.40
CA ASP A 69 -15.10 12.69 -9.40
C ASP A 69 -14.43 13.07 -8.09
N LEU A 70 -13.21 13.62 -8.13
CA LEU A 70 -12.53 14.11 -6.93
C LEU A 70 -12.97 15.51 -6.50
N LYS A 71 -13.74 16.24 -7.32
CA LYS A 71 -14.20 17.62 -7.06
C LYS A 71 -13.02 18.56 -6.77
N ILE A 72 -11.99 18.47 -7.59
CA ILE A 72 -10.85 19.41 -7.56
C ILE A 72 -11.16 20.55 -8.52
N ASP A 73 -10.85 21.78 -8.12
CA ASP A 73 -11.02 22.96 -8.96
C ASP A 73 -10.30 22.77 -10.29
N LYS A 74 -10.96 23.16 -11.39
CA LYS A 74 -10.47 22.94 -12.75
C LYS A 74 -9.03 23.44 -12.95
N GLU A 75 -8.75 24.67 -12.55
CA GLU A 75 -7.42 25.28 -12.64
C GLU A 75 -6.37 24.45 -11.89
N LYS A 76 -6.72 23.93 -10.71
CA LYS A 76 -5.80 23.11 -9.92
C LYS A 76 -5.60 21.73 -10.54
N ALA A 77 -6.65 21.10 -11.05
CA ALA A 77 -6.57 19.80 -11.71
C ALA A 77 -5.71 19.85 -12.98
N GLU A 78 -5.94 20.86 -13.83
CA GLU A 78 -5.17 21.07 -15.07
C GLU A 78 -3.71 21.43 -14.80
N SER A 79 -3.42 22.04 -13.64
CA SER A 79 -2.05 22.36 -13.24
C SER A 79 -1.21 21.15 -12.81
N PHE A 80 -1.81 19.96 -12.61
CA PHE A 80 -1.05 18.82 -12.09
C PHE A 80 0.00 18.32 -13.08
N PRO A 81 1.29 18.38 -12.73
CA PRO A 81 2.32 17.82 -13.57
C PRO A 81 2.34 16.29 -13.40
N ILE A 82 1.90 15.59 -14.44
CA ILE A 82 1.90 14.13 -14.53
C ILE A 82 3.09 13.70 -15.39
N ALA A 83 3.96 12.86 -14.82
CA ALA A 83 5.11 12.32 -15.55
C ALA A 83 4.69 11.23 -16.54
N ASN A 84 3.76 10.37 -16.14
CA ASN A 84 3.23 9.28 -16.96
C ASN A 84 1.89 8.81 -16.39
N ALA A 85 0.97 8.40 -17.26
CA ALA A 85 -0.24 7.70 -16.88
C ALA A 85 -0.62 6.64 -17.93
N HIS A 86 -1.02 5.45 -17.48
CA HIS A 86 -1.48 4.39 -18.37
C HIS A 86 -2.35 3.38 -17.61
N ARG A 87 -3.15 2.58 -18.34
CA ARG A 87 -3.87 1.45 -17.75
C ARG A 87 -2.90 0.32 -17.40
N ILE A 88 -3.11 -0.30 -16.25
CA ILE A 88 -2.48 -1.57 -15.90
C ILE A 88 -3.30 -2.69 -16.53
N PRO A 89 -2.73 -3.52 -17.42
CA PRO A 89 -3.46 -4.63 -18.02
C PRO A 89 -3.96 -5.57 -16.93
N SER A 90 -5.25 -5.83 -16.94
CA SER A 90 -5.86 -6.77 -16.00
C SER A 90 -5.79 -8.17 -16.58
N ARG A 91 -5.25 -9.13 -15.81
CA ARG A 91 -5.38 -10.56 -16.13
C ARG A 91 -6.80 -11.01 -15.76
N GLN A 92 -7.78 -10.60 -16.56
CA GLN A 92 -9.15 -11.06 -16.38
C GLN A 92 -9.36 -12.33 -17.20
N THR A 93 -9.78 -13.39 -16.51
CA THR A 93 -10.27 -14.63 -17.14
C THR A 93 -11.64 -14.36 -17.77
N SER A 94 -11.94 -14.97 -18.91
CA SER A 94 -13.14 -14.78 -19.74
C SER A 94 -14.47 -14.79 -18.98
N ASP A 95 -14.54 -15.51 -17.86
CA ASP A 95 -15.79 -15.80 -17.15
C ASP A 95 -16.12 -14.76 -16.06
N GLN A 96 -15.27 -13.75 -15.84
CA GLN A 96 -15.52 -12.69 -14.85
C GLN A 96 -16.11 -11.45 -15.53
N ILE A 97 -17.09 -10.80 -14.86
CA ILE A 97 -17.60 -9.48 -15.25
C ILE A 97 -16.40 -8.55 -15.46
N ARG A 98 -16.21 -8.09 -16.70
CA ARG A 98 -15.04 -7.32 -17.10
C ARG A 98 -15.01 -6.01 -16.32
N ARG A 99 -14.14 -5.92 -15.31
CA ARG A 99 -13.95 -4.68 -14.54
C ARG A 99 -12.99 -3.78 -15.31
N PRO A 100 -13.20 -2.46 -15.32
CA PRO A 100 -12.24 -1.56 -15.94
C PRO A 100 -10.84 -1.73 -15.34
N ALA A 101 -9.84 -1.80 -16.21
CA ALA A 101 -8.44 -1.85 -15.90
C ALA A 101 -8.05 -0.59 -15.09
N PRO A 102 -7.32 -0.75 -13.97
CA PRO A 102 -6.91 0.41 -13.17
C PRO A 102 -5.96 1.32 -13.96
N ILE A 103 -6.01 2.62 -13.72
CA ILE A 103 -5.02 3.58 -14.23
C ILE A 103 -3.93 3.74 -13.17
N ILE A 104 -2.67 3.60 -13.55
CA ILE A 104 -1.55 4.07 -12.74
C ILE A 104 -1.13 5.45 -13.21
N VAL A 105 -1.07 6.40 -12.29
CA VAL A 105 -0.63 7.77 -12.53
C VAL A 105 0.62 8.06 -11.70
N ARG A 106 1.67 8.58 -12.34
CA ARG A 106 2.89 9.04 -11.69
C ARG A 106 2.91 10.56 -11.68
N PHE A 107 2.79 11.14 -10.49
CA PHE A 107 2.91 12.58 -10.30
C PHE A 107 4.38 13.00 -10.31
N ILE A 108 4.68 14.24 -10.72
CA ILE A 108 6.02 14.80 -10.54
C ILE A 108 6.22 15.19 -9.06
N HIS A 109 5.22 15.82 -8.45
CA HIS A 109 5.29 16.25 -7.05
C HIS A 109 4.51 15.32 -6.13
N HIS A 110 5.13 14.95 -5.01
CA HIS A 110 4.46 14.18 -3.97
C HIS A 110 3.29 14.95 -3.33
N GLY A 111 3.38 16.28 -3.26
CA GLY A 111 2.31 17.14 -2.72
C GLY A 111 1.01 17.03 -3.52
N ASP A 112 1.08 17.09 -4.85
CA ASP A 112 -0.09 16.96 -5.73
C ASP A 112 -0.73 15.57 -5.60
N LYS A 113 0.09 14.51 -5.53
CA LYS A 113 -0.40 13.16 -5.25
C LYS A 113 -1.17 13.08 -3.93
N GLN A 114 -0.58 13.61 -2.85
CA GLN A 114 -1.21 13.59 -1.53
C GLN A 114 -2.51 14.42 -1.52
N TYR A 115 -2.52 15.54 -2.22
CA TYR A 115 -3.71 16.36 -2.38
C TYR A 115 -4.83 15.58 -3.09
N ALA A 116 -4.55 14.94 -4.23
CA ALA A 116 -5.51 14.10 -4.93
C ALA A 116 -6.05 12.95 -4.04
N LEU A 117 -5.15 12.24 -3.33
CA LEU A 117 -5.54 11.18 -2.39
C LEU A 117 -6.42 11.70 -1.25
N SER A 118 -6.14 12.90 -0.74
CA SER A 118 -6.94 13.53 0.31
C SER A 118 -8.39 13.79 -0.10
N LYS A 119 -8.66 13.93 -1.40
CA LYS A 119 -10.00 14.15 -1.97
C LYS A 119 -10.73 12.84 -2.28
N GLY A 120 -10.11 11.69 -2.06
CA GLY A 120 -10.70 10.38 -2.33
C GLY A 120 -12.00 10.10 -1.58
N TYR A 121 -12.28 10.80 -0.47
CA TYR A 121 -13.57 10.68 0.23
C TYR A 121 -14.77 11.12 -0.63
N ASN A 122 -14.57 11.98 -1.63
CA ASN A 122 -15.61 12.39 -2.58
C ASN A 122 -16.10 11.22 -3.47
N LEU A 123 -15.39 10.08 -3.45
CA LEU A 123 -15.72 8.89 -4.21
C LEU A 123 -16.52 7.85 -3.41
N SER A 124 -16.87 8.10 -2.14
CA SER A 124 -17.45 7.09 -1.23
C SER A 124 -18.70 6.39 -1.77
N ASN A 125 -19.49 7.11 -2.56
CA ASN A 125 -20.76 6.64 -3.13
C ASN A 125 -20.63 6.18 -4.59
N LYS A 126 -19.40 6.17 -5.12
CA LYS A 126 -19.09 5.76 -6.49
C LYS A 126 -18.34 4.43 -6.44
N HIS A 127 -18.45 3.63 -7.49
CA HIS A 127 -17.63 2.41 -7.66
C HIS A 127 -16.18 2.70 -8.06
N MET A 128 -15.67 3.89 -7.72
CA MET A 128 -14.35 4.40 -8.07
C MET A 128 -13.52 4.66 -6.83
N ARG A 129 -12.19 4.49 -6.93
CA ARG A 129 -11.28 4.74 -5.82
C ARG A 129 -9.92 5.23 -6.31
N ILE A 130 -9.30 6.13 -5.56
CA ILE A 130 -7.89 6.50 -5.70
C ILE A 130 -7.13 6.04 -4.45
N VAL A 131 -6.01 5.34 -4.64
CA VAL A 131 -5.19 4.80 -3.53
C VAL A 131 -3.70 4.92 -3.82
N ASP A 132 -2.88 4.92 -2.77
CA ASP A 132 -1.42 4.80 -2.91
C ASP A 132 -1.02 3.49 -3.60
N ASP A 133 -0.06 3.57 -4.51
CA ASP A 133 0.60 2.39 -5.06
C ASP A 133 1.66 1.86 -4.08
N LEU A 134 1.25 0.93 -3.22
CA LEU A 134 2.16 0.26 -2.29
C LEU A 134 2.75 -1.04 -2.88
N PRO A 135 3.94 -1.48 -2.44
CA PRO A 135 4.43 -2.83 -2.71
C PRO A 135 3.41 -3.92 -2.35
N PRO A 136 3.39 -5.08 -3.05
CA PRO A 136 2.38 -6.13 -2.83
C PRO A 136 2.25 -6.57 -1.37
N VAL A 137 3.38 -6.80 -0.70
CA VAL A 137 3.41 -7.24 0.70
C VAL A 137 2.83 -6.19 1.66
N MET A 138 3.03 -4.91 1.34
CA MET A 138 2.41 -3.79 2.05
C MET A 138 0.91 -3.70 1.76
N LYS A 139 0.48 -3.96 0.51
CA LYS A 139 -0.95 -3.97 0.14
C LYS A 139 -1.72 -5.02 0.92
N GLU A 140 -1.16 -6.22 1.06
CA GLU A 140 -1.76 -7.31 1.86
C GLU A 140 -1.86 -6.95 3.34
N SER A 141 -0.75 -6.49 3.93
CA SER A 141 -0.72 -6.04 5.33
C SER A 141 -1.75 -4.92 5.59
N ARG A 142 -1.89 -3.97 4.66
CA ARG A 142 -2.88 -2.89 4.74
C ARG A 142 -4.30 -3.42 4.67
N HIS A 143 -4.57 -4.41 3.82
CA HIS A 143 -5.88 -5.02 3.66
C HIS A 143 -6.32 -5.73 4.94
N GLU A 144 -5.45 -6.52 5.55
CA GLU A 144 -5.75 -7.20 6.82
C GLU A 144 -6.02 -6.21 7.96
N LEU A 145 -5.22 -5.14 8.06
CA LEU A 145 -5.47 -4.07 9.03
C LEU A 145 -6.76 -3.29 8.73
N ALA A 146 -7.16 -3.15 7.46
CA ALA A 146 -8.42 -2.51 7.10
C ALA A 146 -9.64 -3.34 7.52
N LYS A 147 -9.58 -4.67 7.41
CA LYS A 147 -10.61 -5.58 7.95
C LYS A 147 -10.73 -5.43 9.46
N LEU A 148 -9.61 -5.43 10.18
CA LEU A 148 -9.59 -5.23 11.62
C LEU A 148 -10.14 -3.86 12.02
N ALA A 149 -9.73 -2.80 11.31
CA ALA A 149 -10.23 -1.45 11.55
C ALA A 149 -11.74 -1.36 11.35
N TYR A 150 -12.31 -2.06 10.37
CA TYR A 150 -13.75 -2.12 10.17
C TYR A 150 -14.47 -2.75 11.37
N LYS A 151 -13.97 -3.87 11.89
CA LYS A 151 -14.52 -4.52 13.09
C LYS A 151 -14.50 -3.58 14.30
N ILE A 152 -13.35 -2.94 14.56
CA ILE A 152 -13.20 -1.99 15.68
C ILE A 152 -14.21 -0.83 15.57
N ARG A 153 -14.41 -0.26 14.38
CA ARG A 153 -15.39 0.83 14.18
C ARG A 153 -16.82 0.37 14.46
N ASN A 154 -17.13 -0.88 14.15
CA ASN A 154 -18.48 -1.42 14.31
C ASN A 154 -18.77 -1.91 15.74
N GLU A 155 -17.80 -2.56 16.38
CA GLU A 155 -17.96 -3.23 17.68
C GLU A 155 -17.61 -2.31 18.85
N GLU A 156 -16.52 -1.55 18.74
CA GLU A 156 -16.03 -0.67 19.82
C GLU A 156 -16.42 0.81 19.62
N HIS A 157 -17.02 1.15 18.46
CA HIS A 157 -17.36 2.53 18.08
C HIS A 157 -16.18 3.51 18.15
N LEU A 158 -14.96 3.03 17.96
CA LEU A 158 -13.75 3.86 17.97
C LEU A 158 -13.41 4.37 16.57
N GLN A 159 -12.80 5.54 16.50
CA GLN A 159 -12.21 6.04 15.26
C GLN A 159 -10.89 5.30 14.99
N THR A 160 -10.66 4.93 13.74
CA THR A 160 -9.47 4.18 13.31
C THR A 160 -8.72 4.92 12.20
N ARG A 161 -7.39 4.78 12.16
CA ARG A 161 -6.55 5.23 11.05
C ARG A 161 -5.47 4.20 10.77
N ILE A 162 -5.16 4.01 9.49
CA ILE A 162 -4.01 3.23 9.05
C ILE A 162 -2.91 4.19 8.59
N LYS A 163 -1.70 4.02 9.13
CA LYS A 163 -0.53 4.85 8.79
C LYS A 163 0.60 3.95 8.31
N VAL A 164 1.29 4.38 7.26
CA VAL A 164 2.50 3.71 6.76
C VAL A 164 3.73 4.43 7.30
N VAL A 165 4.61 3.72 8.00
CA VAL A 165 5.86 4.25 8.58
C VAL A 165 7.00 3.30 8.23
N GLY A 166 7.95 3.72 7.40
CA GLY A 166 8.98 2.80 6.88
C GLY A 166 8.34 1.59 6.16
N THR A 167 8.72 0.38 6.59
CA THR A 167 8.15 -0.92 6.18
C THR A 167 6.98 -1.39 7.05
N PHE A 168 6.58 -0.59 8.03
CA PHE A 168 5.49 -0.88 8.94
C PHE A 168 4.19 -0.26 8.47
N ILE A 169 3.10 -0.98 8.72
CA ILE A 169 1.74 -0.48 8.62
C ILE A 169 1.13 -0.54 10.02
N LEU A 170 0.72 0.63 10.50
CA LEU A 170 0.23 0.84 11.85
C LEU A 170 -1.28 1.08 11.79
N LEU A 171 -2.04 0.31 12.55
CA LEU A 171 -3.43 0.59 12.87
C LEU A 171 -3.48 1.33 14.20
N GLN A 172 -4.02 2.55 14.17
CA GLN A 172 -4.20 3.38 15.34
C GLN A 172 -5.69 3.61 15.60
N THR A 173 -6.07 3.77 16.86
CA THR A 173 -7.43 4.13 17.28
C THR A 173 -7.45 5.35 18.18
N ARG A 174 -8.60 6.01 18.23
CA ARG A 174 -8.92 7.01 19.25
C ARG A 174 -10.40 6.98 19.56
N THR A 175 -10.76 7.40 20.76
CA THR A 175 -12.14 7.54 21.24
C THR A 175 -12.81 8.75 20.59
N ASN A 176 -12.24 9.94 20.76
CA ASN A 176 -12.78 11.18 20.21
C ASN A 176 -11.76 11.93 19.35
N SER A 177 -12.24 12.94 18.63
CA SER A 177 -11.40 13.77 17.76
C SER A 177 -10.29 14.55 18.49
N LYS A 178 -10.47 14.79 19.80
CA LYS A 178 -9.50 15.50 20.66
C LYS A 178 -8.46 14.57 21.30
N ASP A 179 -8.69 13.26 21.25
CA ASP A 179 -7.82 12.29 21.91
C ASP A 179 -6.61 11.93 21.05
N ASN A 180 -5.55 11.48 21.73
CA ASN A 180 -4.35 10.97 21.08
C ASN A 180 -4.63 9.68 20.32
N TRP A 181 -3.86 9.45 19.26
CA TRP A 181 -3.90 8.20 18.50
C TRP A 181 -3.09 7.13 19.23
N PHE A 182 -3.75 6.04 19.62
CA PHE A 182 -3.12 4.89 20.28
C PHE A 182 -2.86 3.77 19.27
N LEU A 183 -1.67 3.17 19.33
CA LEU A 183 -1.33 2.01 18.50
C LEU A 183 -2.17 0.80 18.95
N ARG A 184 -2.89 0.18 18.02
CA ARG A 184 -3.61 -1.07 18.25
C ARG A 184 -2.91 -2.28 17.67
N ARG A 185 -2.37 -2.13 16.46
CA ARG A 185 -1.68 -3.22 15.78
C ARG A 185 -0.63 -2.66 14.84
N GLU A 186 0.48 -3.36 14.75
CA GLU A 186 1.48 -3.16 13.72
C GLU A 186 1.59 -4.41 12.85
N ALA A 187 1.85 -4.20 11.57
CA ALA A 187 2.19 -5.25 10.62
C ALA A 187 3.50 -4.86 9.95
N LEU A 188 4.51 -5.72 10.09
CA LEU A 188 5.78 -5.62 9.38
C LEU A 188 5.67 -6.43 8.08
N CYS A 189 6.09 -5.82 6.97
CA CYS A 189 6.06 -6.52 5.68
C CYS A 189 6.98 -7.74 5.60
N CYS A 190 7.99 -7.84 6.45
CA CYS A 190 9.08 -8.81 6.29
C CYS A 190 9.09 -9.91 7.34
N LEU A 191 8.04 -10.07 8.15
CA LEU A 191 7.95 -11.25 9.00
C LEU A 191 7.59 -12.45 8.13
N PRO A 192 8.38 -13.54 8.17
CA PRO A 192 7.93 -14.78 7.56
C PRO A 192 6.59 -15.14 8.21
N TYR A 193 5.58 -15.39 7.38
CA TYR A 193 4.37 -16.08 7.81
C TYR A 193 4.84 -17.36 8.53
N LYS A 194 4.51 -17.48 9.82
CA LYS A 194 4.79 -18.69 10.59
C LYS A 194 3.95 -19.84 10.06
#